data_AF-A0A942A9U7-F1
#
_entry.id   AF-A0A942A9U7-F1
#
_cell.length_a   1.000
_cell.length_b   1.000
_cell.length_c   1.000
_cell.angle_alpha   90.00
_cell.angle_beta   90.00
_cell.angle_gamma   90.00
#
_symmetry.space_group_name_H-M   'P 1'
#
loop_
_entity.id
_entity.type
_entity.pdbx_description
1 polymer ?
#
loop_
_entity_poly.entity_id
_entity_poly.type
_entity_poly.pdbx_seq_one_letter_code
_entity_poly.pdbx_strand_id
1 'polypeptide(L)'
;MRVRRLRTLVCVLAMLFALAPIRAGCASDAVTQDEASELLDAQSRSEYALLIGVDHFVSRADTYPSSTNNVNAMQEVFQGALNPFRAIIVPPNPVTTAEQLTALVQKTFGAAGKNDVCYLYLSTHGVYDPASGQEPLLLLSDGQTENGITPAQLEAAFDGILGTKVIILDACNSGAFIGKGL
;
A
#
# COMPACT_ATOMS: atom_id res chain seq x y z
N MET A 1 -55.47 -24.47 -25.80
CA MET A 1 -55.36 -25.89 -25.37
C MET A 1 -54.05 -26.08 -24.62
N ARG A 2 -54.15 -26.61 -23.39
CA ARG A 2 -53.17 -27.35 -22.56
C ARG A 2 -51.74 -26.81 -22.34
N VAL A 3 -51.65 -26.16 -21.18
CA VAL A 3 -50.59 -26.15 -20.14
C VAL A 3 -49.91 -27.50 -19.89
N ARG A 4 -48.58 -27.48 -19.65
CA ARG A 4 -47.79 -28.35 -18.72
C ARG A 4 -46.35 -27.81 -18.66
N ARG A 5 -45.61 -27.74 -17.56
CA ARG A 5 -45.84 -27.81 -16.11
C ARG A 5 -44.53 -27.33 -15.42
N LEU A 6 -44.68 -26.45 -14.45
CA LEU A 6 -43.68 -26.00 -13.47
C LEU A 6 -43.20 -27.17 -12.58
N ARG A 7 -41.90 -27.26 -12.24
CA ARG A 7 -41.40 -27.96 -11.03
C ARG A 7 -40.13 -27.33 -10.47
N THR A 8 -40.34 -26.55 -9.42
CA THR A 8 -39.46 -26.21 -8.30
C THR A 8 -39.04 -27.48 -7.54
N LEU A 9 -37.82 -27.55 -6.99
CA LEU A 9 -37.62 -28.10 -5.64
C LEU A 9 -36.26 -27.70 -5.03
N VAL A 10 -36.35 -26.85 -4.02
CA VAL A 10 -35.35 -26.57 -2.98
C VAL A 10 -35.14 -27.84 -2.16
N CYS A 11 -33.90 -28.29 -1.97
CA CYS A 11 -33.56 -29.34 -1.00
C CYS A 11 -32.85 -28.69 0.20
N VAL A 12 -33.66 -28.26 1.18
CA VAL A 12 -33.23 -28.12 2.57
C VAL A 12 -33.32 -29.51 3.18
N LEU A 13 -32.19 -30.11 3.54
CA LEU A 13 -32.16 -31.36 4.30
C LEU A 13 -31.73 -31.05 5.74
N ALA A 14 -32.72 -30.76 6.57
CA ALA A 14 -32.60 -30.89 8.01
C ALA A 14 -32.58 -32.39 8.34
N MET A 15 -31.49 -32.92 8.90
CA MET A 15 -31.49 -34.24 9.52
C MET A 15 -31.41 -34.10 11.05
N LEU A 16 -32.35 -34.82 11.67
CA LEU A 16 -32.66 -34.90 13.07
C LEU A 16 -31.45 -35.27 13.95
N PHE A 17 -31.32 -34.59 15.08
CA PHE A 17 -30.59 -35.07 16.25
C PHE A 17 -31.34 -36.27 16.85
N ALA A 18 -30.81 -37.47 16.70
CA ALA A 18 -31.20 -38.64 17.48
C ALA A 18 -30.16 -38.87 18.58
N LEU A 19 -30.62 -38.85 19.83
CA LEU A 19 -29.87 -39.15 21.04
C LEU A 19 -29.39 -40.61 21.07
N ALA A 20 -28.07 -40.80 21.04
CA ALA A 20 -27.39 -41.93 21.66
C ALA A 20 -25.95 -41.50 22.00
N PRO A 21 -25.43 -41.75 23.23
CA PRO A 21 -24.08 -41.35 23.59
C PRO A 21 -23.11 -42.38 23.02
N ILE A 22 -22.73 -42.22 21.76
CA ILE A 22 -21.53 -42.87 21.26
C ILE A 22 -20.39 -41.99 21.76
N ARG A 23 -19.58 -42.52 22.68
CA ARG A 23 -18.23 -41.99 22.97
C ARG A 23 -17.40 -42.14 21.70
N ALA A 24 -17.59 -41.21 20.76
CA ALA A 24 -16.66 -40.95 19.70
C ALA A 24 -15.48 -40.22 20.36
N GLY A 25 -14.29 -40.82 20.30
CA GLY A 25 -13.06 -40.07 20.54
C GLY A 25 -13.11 -38.84 19.64
N CYS A 26 -12.97 -37.67 20.24
CA CYS A 26 -12.99 -36.39 19.53
C CYS A 26 -11.88 -36.42 18.46
N ALA A 27 -12.25 -36.61 17.20
CA ALA A 27 -11.40 -36.21 16.10
C ALA A 27 -11.39 -34.68 16.11
N SER A 28 -10.35 -34.10 16.72
CA SER A 28 -10.12 -32.66 16.82
C SER A 28 -9.55 -32.06 15.52
N ASP A 29 -9.68 -32.76 14.39
CA ASP A 29 -9.08 -32.36 13.10
C ASP A 29 -10.02 -31.49 12.25
N ALA A 30 -11.17 -31.06 12.81
CA ALA A 30 -12.05 -30.13 12.12
C ALA A 30 -11.54 -28.70 12.31
N VAL A 31 -11.03 -28.11 11.22
CA VAL A 31 -10.73 -26.67 11.15
C VAL A 31 -12.00 -25.90 11.51
N THR A 32 -11.91 -25.07 12.53
CA THR A 32 -13.02 -24.22 12.97
C THR A 32 -13.31 -23.15 11.92
N GLN A 33 -14.52 -22.58 11.91
CA GLN A 33 -14.84 -21.47 11.01
C GLN A 33 -13.94 -20.25 11.23
N ASP A 34 -13.46 -20.06 12.46
CA ASP A 34 -12.54 -18.98 12.82
C ASP A 34 -11.14 -19.24 12.22
N GLU A 35 -10.60 -20.45 12.36
CA GLU A 35 -9.33 -20.85 11.73
C GLU A 35 -9.42 -20.82 10.20
N ALA A 36 -10.54 -21.25 9.62
CA ALA A 36 -10.78 -21.16 8.18
C ALA A 36 -10.84 -19.71 7.70
N SER A 37 -11.47 -18.81 8.47
CA SER A 37 -11.55 -17.39 8.14
C SER A 37 -10.20 -16.70 8.29
N GLU A 38 -9.43 -17.01 9.33
CA GLU A 38 -8.05 -16.52 9.48
C GLU A 38 -7.14 -17.00 8.34
N LEU A 39 -7.30 -18.25 7.87
CA LEU A 39 -6.55 -18.75 6.71
C LEU A 39 -6.95 -18.05 5.41
N LEU A 40 -8.23 -17.74 5.22
CA LEU A 40 -8.72 -17.01 4.05
C LEU A 40 -8.30 -15.53 4.09
N ASP A 41 -8.33 -14.90 5.26
CA ASP A 41 -7.83 -13.53 5.47
C ASP A 41 -6.29 -13.45 5.38
N ALA A 42 -5.58 -14.51 5.78
CA ALA A 42 -4.14 -14.65 5.55
C ALA A 42 -3.80 -14.83 4.06
N GLN A 43 -4.71 -15.42 3.29
CA GLN A 43 -4.56 -15.57 1.83
C GLN A 43 -5.04 -14.34 1.04
N SER A 44 -5.90 -13.51 1.63
CA SER A 44 -6.38 -12.25 1.08
C SER A 44 -5.33 -11.14 1.26
N ARG A 45 -4.30 -11.14 0.41
CA ARG A 45 -3.31 -10.05 0.32
C ARG A 45 -3.72 -9.04 -0.74
N SER A 46 -3.99 -7.80 -0.33
CA SER A 46 -4.14 -6.65 -1.23
C SER A 46 -2.84 -5.87 -1.36
N GLU A 47 -2.62 -5.28 -2.52
CA GLU A 47 -1.50 -4.39 -2.78
C GLU A 47 -2.00 -2.97 -3.09
N TYR A 48 -1.36 -1.96 -2.52
CA TYR A 48 -1.67 -0.54 -2.71
C TYR A 48 -0.42 0.20 -3.14
N ALA A 49 -0.55 1.18 -4.04
CA ALA A 49 0.57 2.00 -4.48
C ALA A 49 0.23 3.49 -4.43
N LEU A 50 1.18 4.28 -3.92
CA LEU A 50 1.23 5.73 -4.03
C LEU A 50 2.50 6.11 -4.80
N LEU A 51 2.34 6.76 -5.94
CA LEU A 51 3.44 7.14 -6.83
C LEU A 51 3.54 8.66 -6.91
N ILE A 52 4.67 9.21 -6.49
CA ILE A 52 4.91 10.65 -6.42
C ILE A 52 6.16 10.99 -7.22
N GLY A 53 6.02 11.96 -8.13
CA GLY A 53 7.12 12.54 -8.88
C GLY A 53 7.14 14.05 -8.65
N VAL A 54 8.32 14.59 -8.37
CA VAL A 54 8.55 16.03 -8.18
C VAL A 54 9.51 16.49 -9.27
N ASP A 55 9.05 17.44 -10.10
CA ASP A 55 9.78 17.84 -11.31
C ASP A 55 10.27 19.30 -11.31
N HIS A 56 9.60 20.16 -10.56
CA HIS A 56 9.90 21.58 -10.51
C HIS A 56 10.37 21.96 -9.11
N PHE A 57 11.46 22.71 -9.02
CA PHE A 57 12.14 23.01 -7.75
C PHE A 57 12.47 24.50 -7.62
N VAL A 58 12.60 24.95 -6.37
CA VAL A 58 12.99 26.33 -6.05
C VAL A 58 14.50 26.41 -5.84
N SER A 59 15.09 25.49 -5.06
CA SER A 59 16.51 25.51 -4.71
C SER A 59 17.41 24.65 -5.60
N ARG A 60 16.83 23.81 -6.46
CA ARG A 60 17.54 22.88 -7.34
C ARG A 60 17.10 23.05 -8.79
N ALA A 61 17.87 22.46 -9.70
CA ALA A 61 17.47 22.40 -11.09
C ALA A 61 16.23 21.49 -11.24
N ASP A 62 15.30 21.93 -12.08
CA ASP A 62 14.15 21.13 -12.48
C ASP A 62 14.60 19.79 -13.06
N THR A 63 13.85 18.74 -12.73
CA THR A 63 14.01 17.42 -13.33
C THR A 63 13.01 17.16 -14.42
N TYR A 64 12.06 18.06 -14.68
CA TYR A 64 11.03 17.88 -15.70
C TYR A 64 11.61 17.45 -17.06
N PRO A 65 11.07 16.42 -17.71
CA PRO A 65 9.95 15.55 -17.31
C PRO A 65 10.37 14.22 -16.64
N SER A 66 11.58 14.13 -16.08
CA SER A 66 12.16 12.88 -15.60
C SER A 66 11.38 12.22 -14.49
N SER A 67 11.00 12.95 -13.43
CA SER A 67 10.26 12.34 -12.31
C SER A 67 8.85 11.92 -12.75
N THR A 68 8.20 12.73 -13.59
CA THR A 68 6.93 12.35 -14.24
C THR A 68 7.07 11.07 -15.07
N ASN A 69 8.12 10.97 -15.90
CA ASN A 69 8.36 9.78 -16.72
C ASN A 69 8.62 8.54 -15.86
N ASN A 70 9.37 8.67 -14.77
CA ASN A 70 9.62 7.56 -13.86
C ASN A 70 8.33 7.10 -13.15
N VAL A 71 7.45 8.03 -12.75
CA VAL A 71 6.12 7.70 -12.20
C VAL A 71 5.27 6.95 -13.23
N ASN A 72 5.25 7.40 -14.48
CA ASN A 72 4.50 6.74 -15.55
C ASN A 72 5.02 5.30 -15.76
N ALA A 73 6.34 5.11 -15.81
CA ALA A 73 6.94 3.79 -15.94
C ALA A 73 6.60 2.87 -14.75
N MET A 74 6.67 3.38 -13.52
CA MET A 74 6.30 2.61 -12.32
C MET A 74 4.81 2.28 -12.29
N GLN A 75 3.96 3.19 -12.77
CA GLN A 75 2.53 2.94 -12.90
C GLN A 75 2.26 1.80 -13.89
N GLU A 76 2.93 1.79 -15.05
CA GLU A 76 2.83 0.72 -16.04
C GLU A 76 3.29 -0.64 -15.45
N VAL A 77 4.40 -0.65 -14.69
CA VAL A 77 4.88 -1.86 -14.00
C VAL A 77 3.83 -2.41 -13.04
N PHE A 78 3.22 -1.56 -12.21
CA PHE A 78 2.21 -2.01 -11.24
C PHE A 78 0.88 -2.38 -11.89
N GLN A 79 0.49 -1.73 -12.98
CA GLN A 79 -0.68 -2.11 -13.77
C GLN A 79 -0.48 -3.45 -14.50
N GLY A 80 0.77 -3.79 -14.84
CA GLY A 80 1.14 -5.07 -15.44
C GLY A 80 1.30 -6.23 -14.43
N ALA A 81 1.10 -5.98 -13.13
CA ALA A 81 1.24 -7.02 -12.10
C ALA A 81 0.23 -8.16 -12.31
N LEU A 82 0.68 -9.40 -12.05
CA LEU A 82 -0.14 -10.60 -12.23
C LEU A 82 -1.42 -10.56 -11.37
N ASN A 83 -1.30 -10.04 -10.15
CA ASN A 83 -2.42 -9.71 -9.28
C ASN A 83 -2.62 -8.19 -9.31
N PRO A 84 -3.79 -7.70 -9.75
CA PRO A 84 -4.05 -6.27 -9.78
C PRO A 84 -3.94 -5.64 -8.39
N PHE A 85 -3.30 -4.47 -8.33
CA PHE A 85 -3.31 -3.65 -7.13
C PHE A 85 -4.74 -3.21 -6.83
N ARG A 86 -5.09 -3.18 -5.54
CA ARG A 86 -6.38 -2.67 -5.06
C ARG A 86 -6.52 -1.17 -5.33
N ALA A 87 -5.42 -0.43 -5.25
CA ALA A 87 -5.34 0.96 -5.66
C ALA A 87 -3.94 1.32 -6.14
N ILE A 88 -3.85 2.11 -7.21
CA ILE A 88 -2.63 2.80 -7.65
C ILE A 88 -2.99 4.29 -7.74
N ILE A 89 -2.42 5.10 -6.86
CA ILE A 89 -2.71 6.53 -6.74
C ILE A 89 -1.50 7.32 -7.22
N VAL A 90 -1.74 8.17 -8.22
CA VAL A 90 -0.83 9.23 -8.65
C VAL A 90 -1.50 10.56 -8.28
N PRO A 91 -0.93 11.39 -7.40
CA PRO A 91 -1.52 12.67 -7.06
C PRO A 91 -1.62 13.57 -8.30
N PRO A 92 -2.76 14.24 -8.54
CA PRO A 92 -2.94 15.11 -9.70
C PRO A 92 -2.21 16.46 -9.54
N ASN A 93 -1.81 16.81 -8.32
CA ASN A 93 -1.10 18.03 -8.00
C ASN A 93 0.23 17.68 -7.32
N PRO A 94 1.29 18.49 -7.49
CA PRO A 94 2.54 18.30 -6.78
C PRO A 94 2.34 18.29 -5.26
N VAL A 95 3.15 17.47 -4.59
CA VAL A 95 3.21 17.41 -3.13
C VAL A 95 4.31 18.36 -2.67
N THR A 96 3.99 19.25 -1.72
CA THR A 96 4.90 20.33 -1.29
C THR A 96 5.18 20.33 0.21
N THR A 97 4.43 19.55 1.00
CA THR A 97 4.61 19.48 2.47
C THR A 97 4.51 18.06 3.01
N ALA A 98 5.06 17.85 4.21
CA ALA A 98 4.95 16.57 4.93
C ALA A 98 3.49 16.23 5.25
N GLU A 99 2.65 17.21 5.59
CA GLU A 99 1.23 17.00 5.89
C GLU A 99 0.46 16.53 4.66
N GLN A 100 0.77 17.08 3.48
CA GLN A 100 0.18 16.60 2.22
C GLN A 100 0.61 15.16 1.91
N LEU A 101 1.88 14.83 2.14
CA LEU A 101 2.37 13.46 2.01
C LEU A 101 1.64 12.52 2.97
N THR A 102 1.54 12.86 4.26
CA THR A 102 0.83 12.07 5.27
C THR A 102 -0.64 11.89 4.89
N ALA A 103 -1.32 12.94 4.42
CA ALA A 103 -2.70 12.84 3.97
C ALA A 103 -2.86 11.89 2.77
N LEU A 104 -1.92 11.89 1.83
CA LEU A 104 -1.90 10.96 0.69
C LEU A 104 -1.62 9.52 1.12
N VAL A 105 -0.69 9.31 2.06
CA VAL A 105 -0.39 8.01 2.66
C VAL A 105 -1.64 7.45 3.34
N GLN A 106 -2.31 8.24 4.20
CA GLN A 106 -3.55 7.82 4.86
C GLN A 106 -4.68 7.56 3.88
N LYS A 107 -4.86 8.42 2.86
CA LYS A 107 -5.86 8.23 1.82
C LYS A 107 -5.64 6.93 1.03
N THR A 108 -4.39 6.58 0.76
CA THR A 108 -4.07 5.43 -0.10
C THR A 108 -4.02 4.14 0.69
N PHE A 109 -3.48 4.16 1.91
CA PHE A 109 -3.14 2.97 2.70
C PHE A 109 -3.95 2.82 3.99
N GLY A 110 -4.79 3.78 4.38
CA GLY A 110 -5.50 3.77 5.66
C GLY A 110 -6.50 2.61 5.82
N ALA A 111 -6.88 1.95 4.72
CA ALA A 111 -7.71 0.75 4.72
C ALA A 111 -6.92 -0.56 4.65
N ALA A 112 -5.58 -0.51 4.66
CA ALA A 112 -4.74 -1.70 4.58
C ALA A 112 -4.87 -2.56 5.83
N GLY A 113 -4.97 -3.87 5.64
CA GLY A 113 -4.91 -4.89 6.68
C GLY A 113 -3.48 -5.32 7.01
N LYS A 114 -3.32 -6.18 8.03
CA LYS A 114 -2.00 -6.66 8.49
C LYS A 114 -1.22 -7.47 7.46
N ASN A 115 -1.92 -8.11 6.51
CA ASN A 115 -1.32 -8.95 5.47
C ASN A 115 -1.12 -8.22 4.14
N ASP A 116 -1.59 -6.96 4.05
CA ASP A 116 -1.50 -6.15 2.84
C ASP A 116 -0.10 -5.56 2.66
N VAL A 117 0.16 -5.06 1.45
CA VAL A 117 1.43 -4.40 1.11
C VAL A 117 1.17 -3.01 0.52
N CYS A 118 1.85 -2.02 1.09
CA CYS A 118 1.73 -0.61 0.76
C CYS A 118 3.04 -0.13 0.14
N TYR A 119 3.03 0.21 -1.14
CA TYR A 119 4.17 0.68 -1.90
C TYR A 119 4.15 2.20 -2.02
N LEU A 120 5.18 2.87 -1.53
CA LEU A 120 5.47 4.27 -1.84
C LEU A 120 6.62 4.33 -2.84
N TYR A 121 6.39 4.98 -3.98
CA TYR A 121 7.43 5.39 -4.90
C TYR A 121 7.54 6.91 -4.88
N LEU A 122 8.74 7.43 -4.62
CA LEU A 122 9.02 8.86 -4.60
C LEU A 122 10.26 9.17 -5.45
N SER A 123 10.05 9.91 -6.55
CA SER A 123 11.10 10.43 -7.43
C SER A 123 11.27 11.93 -7.20
N THR A 124 12.42 12.34 -6.66
CA THR A 124 12.72 13.74 -6.32
C THR A 124 14.21 13.99 -6.08
N HIS A 125 14.61 15.23 -5.79
CA HIS A 125 15.93 15.55 -5.26
C HIS A 125 16.07 15.12 -3.80
N GLY A 126 17.21 14.47 -3.51
CA GLY A 126 17.65 14.26 -2.14
C GLY A 126 18.88 15.10 -1.83
N VAL A 127 18.82 15.83 -0.72
CA VAL A 127 19.84 16.77 -0.27
C VAL A 127 20.48 16.22 1.00
N TYR A 128 21.78 16.00 0.95
CA TYR A 128 22.55 15.60 2.11
C TYR A 128 24.00 16.03 1.94
N ASP A 129 24.59 16.55 3.01
CA ASP A 129 26.02 16.82 3.12
C ASP A 129 26.52 16.24 4.46
N PRO A 130 27.31 15.14 4.43
CA PRO A 130 27.84 14.50 5.63
C PRO A 130 28.66 15.45 6.54
N ALA A 131 29.29 16.48 5.98
CA ALA A 131 30.11 17.43 6.73
C ALA A 131 29.30 18.49 7.47
N SER A 132 28.03 18.70 7.08
CA SER A 132 27.19 19.79 7.59
C SER A 132 26.55 19.50 8.95
N GLY A 133 26.51 18.23 9.37
CA GLY A 133 25.75 17.78 10.54
C GLY A 133 24.23 17.94 10.40
N GLN A 134 23.72 18.32 9.22
CA GLN A 134 22.30 18.38 8.93
C GLN A 134 21.77 17.00 8.56
N GLU A 135 20.51 16.75 8.87
CA GLU A 135 19.82 15.53 8.45
C GLU A 135 19.61 15.50 6.92
N PRO A 136 19.59 14.31 6.30
CA PRO A 136 19.23 14.19 4.89
C PRO A 136 17.78 14.60 4.66
N LEU A 137 17.51 15.23 3.52
CA LEU A 137 16.17 15.69 3.13
C LEU A 137 15.80 15.15 1.75
N LEU A 138 14.52 14.84 1.55
CA LEU A 138 13.92 14.74 0.22
C LEU A 138 13.11 16.01 -0.04
N LEU A 139 13.25 16.60 -1.22
CA LEU A 139 12.55 17.84 -1.55
C LEU A 139 11.13 17.53 -2.07
N LEU A 140 10.16 18.30 -1.59
CA LEU A 140 8.77 18.31 -2.06
C LEU A 140 8.49 19.72 -2.60
N SER A 141 8.17 19.84 -3.89
CA SER A 141 8.06 21.15 -4.53
C SER A 141 7.09 21.17 -5.72
N ASP A 142 6.62 22.37 -6.03
CA ASP A 142 5.89 22.72 -7.25
C ASP A 142 6.62 23.79 -8.10
N GLY A 143 7.88 24.09 -7.77
CA GLY A 143 8.66 25.16 -8.38
C GLY A 143 8.36 26.57 -7.85
N GLN A 144 7.45 26.72 -6.90
CA GLN A 144 7.15 27.99 -6.22
C GLN A 144 7.27 27.86 -4.70
N THR A 145 6.72 26.78 -4.16
CA THR A 145 6.84 26.34 -2.77
C THR A 145 7.72 25.10 -2.74
N GLU A 146 8.64 25.03 -1.77
CA GLU A 146 9.52 23.89 -1.60
C GLU A 146 9.78 23.66 -0.11
N ASN A 147 9.65 22.40 0.32
CA ASN A 147 10.01 21.98 1.66
C ASN A 147 10.81 20.67 1.59
N GLY A 148 11.66 20.44 2.59
CA GLY A 148 12.30 19.16 2.81
C GLY A 148 11.47 18.26 3.73
N ILE A 149 11.48 16.95 3.47
CA ILE A 149 11.04 15.95 4.44
C ILE A 149 12.25 15.21 5.00
N THR A 150 12.29 15.02 6.31
CA THR A 150 13.31 14.23 7.01
C THR A 150 12.94 12.75 7.04
N PRO A 151 13.87 11.84 7.41
CA PRO A 151 13.56 10.44 7.63
C PRO A 151 12.47 10.24 8.69
N ALA A 152 12.52 10.99 9.80
CA ALA A 152 11.53 10.91 10.87
C ALA A 152 10.14 11.36 10.42
N GLN A 153 10.05 12.40 9.58
CA GLN A 153 8.77 12.83 9.00
C GLN A 153 8.22 11.81 8.01
N LEU A 154 9.09 11.17 7.22
CA LEU A 154 8.68 10.09 6.33
C LEU A 154 8.19 8.87 7.12
N GLU A 155 8.86 8.51 8.21
CA GLU A 155 8.41 7.44 9.12
C GLU A 155 7.04 7.77 9.72
N ALA A 156 6.89 8.96 10.29
CA ALA A 156 5.65 9.41 10.92
C ALA A 156 4.47 9.48 9.93
N ALA A 157 4.71 9.70 8.63
CA ALA A 157 3.66 9.68 7.62
C ALA A 157 2.94 8.32 7.54
N PHE A 158 3.62 7.23 7.90
CA PHE A 158 3.09 5.87 7.91
C PHE A 158 2.56 5.42 9.28
N ASP A 159 2.52 6.28 10.29
CA ASP A 159 1.95 5.94 11.58
C ASP A 159 0.50 5.45 11.45
N GLY A 160 0.20 4.32 12.08
CA GLY A 160 -1.11 3.67 11.99
C GLY A 160 -1.37 2.89 10.70
N ILE A 161 -0.49 2.94 9.69
CA ILE A 161 -0.62 2.11 8.49
C ILE A 161 -0.18 0.68 8.79
N LEU A 162 -1.14 -0.25 8.69
CA LEU A 162 -0.89 -1.67 8.86
C LEU A 162 -0.21 -2.27 7.61
N GLY A 163 0.20 -3.54 7.71
CA GLY A 163 0.79 -4.27 6.61
C GLY A 163 2.28 -3.98 6.41
N THR A 164 2.82 -4.54 5.32
CA THR A 164 4.21 -4.36 4.91
C THR A 164 4.34 -3.05 4.15
N LYS A 165 5.35 -2.24 4.48
CA LYS A 165 5.64 -0.98 3.81
C LYS A 165 6.87 -1.19 2.91
N VAL A 166 6.70 -0.96 1.62
CA VAL A 166 7.78 -0.98 0.63
C VAL A 166 7.99 0.45 0.16
N ILE A 167 9.13 1.04 0.53
CA ILE A 167 9.45 2.44 0.22
C ILE A 167 10.60 2.47 -0.79
N ILE A 168 10.33 3.04 -1.96
CA ILE A 168 11.29 3.19 -3.06
C ILE A 168 11.58 4.68 -3.20
N LEU A 169 12.80 5.07 -2.85
CA LEU A 169 13.28 6.44 -2.91
C LEU A 169 14.23 6.60 -4.11
N ASP A 170 13.70 7.12 -5.21
CA ASP A 170 14.48 7.51 -6.38
C ASP A 170 14.96 8.95 -6.21
N ALA A 171 16.03 9.09 -5.43
CA ALA A 171 16.62 10.37 -5.08
C ALA A 171 18.11 10.23 -4.78
N CYS A 172 18.88 11.28 -5.07
CA CYS A 172 20.29 11.34 -4.66
C CYS A 172 20.41 11.23 -3.14
N ASN A 173 21.45 10.55 -2.64
CA ASN A 173 21.70 10.38 -1.21
C ASN A 173 20.57 9.72 -0.40
N SER A 174 19.61 9.04 -1.05
CA SER A 174 18.49 8.38 -0.38
C SER A 174 18.93 7.26 0.59
N GLY A 175 20.13 6.69 0.41
CA GLY A 175 20.72 5.76 1.38
C GLY A 175 20.87 6.34 2.80
N ALA A 176 21.05 7.66 2.92
CA ALA A 176 21.19 8.32 4.22
C ALA A 176 19.91 8.22 5.07
N PHE A 177 18.73 8.02 4.45
CA PHE A 177 17.46 7.82 5.14
C PHE A 177 17.40 6.52 5.96
N ILE A 178 18.29 5.56 5.67
CA ILE A 178 18.42 4.30 6.42
C ILE A 178 19.80 4.19 7.09
N GLY A 179 20.50 5.31 7.25
CA GLY A 179 21.83 5.36 7.86
C GLY A 179 22.93 4.71 7.02
N LYS A 180 22.75 4.58 5.70
CA LYS A 180 23.79 4.11 4.77
C LYS A 180 24.45 5.28 4.06
N GLY A 181 25.78 5.28 3.98
CA GLY A 181 26.54 6.39 3.38
C GLY A 181 26.71 7.60 4.32
N LEU A 182 26.50 7.40 5.62
CA LEU A 182 26.94 8.29 6.70
C LEU A 182 28.42 8.05 7.02
#